data_AF-A0A4R1FZP4-F1
#
_entry.id   AF-A0A4R1FZP4-F1
#
_cell.length_a   1.000
_cell.length_b   1.000
_cell.length_c   1.000
_cell.angle_alpha   90.00
_cell.angle_beta   90.00
_cell.angle_gamma   90.00
#
_symmetry.space_group_name_H-M   'P 1'
#
loop_
_entity.id
_entity.type
_entity.pdbx_description
1 polymer ?
#
loop_
_entity_poly.entity_id
_entity_poly.type
_entity_poly.pdbx_seq_one_letter_code
_entity_poly.pdbx_strand_id
1 'polypeptide(L)'
;MTQSSLRIGQIWSWDNPARTFQDLSHSNEKFRQYLSDMLVEQDDLAESWSGAGAESAASRVVSETTAGSHIANQVDVLRTVLTNGIQELFAAGSTATAKARSFEDQGFEVDDRGIVTANAKIKELHRTGTSQAATTAGFELMAEAGRYSLELLAALQHAADTASTVAAAARAEISILSGLVQRESPAKADRPPLLNFVDIGDTKLSEFRFTETEKYIYDEMMTNLTSKDVANMSELNEGRHWYELASQNPDARHIAAKVEFMNLVQTGGDWDHKWQLQEKFGLETGEDFYFKDPSQDRAVSYDIYSNIHYGYVGRASGFDTPTLISFANLGDGVTGTNDSGDDISMNIGAALYDKYGSNMTQEQFHTGVQEAMQQMEAGVLSGDNITQIRRTR
;
A
#
# COMPACT_ATOMS: atom_id res chain seq x y z
N MET A 1 23.67 3.46 -1.16
CA MET A 1 22.23 3.48 -1.45
C MET A 1 21.59 4.24 -0.31
N THR A 2 21.28 5.51 -0.51
CA THR A 2 20.66 6.36 0.52
C THR A 2 19.20 5.93 0.65
N GLN A 3 18.79 5.47 1.84
CA GLN A 3 17.38 5.34 2.20
C GLN A 3 16.65 6.61 1.75
N SER A 4 15.51 6.46 1.09
CA SER A 4 14.66 7.60 0.74
C SER A 4 14.35 8.35 2.04
N SER A 5 14.78 9.61 2.15
CA SER A 5 14.66 10.38 3.39
C SER A 5 13.18 10.65 3.68
N LEU A 6 12.72 10.28 4.87
CA LEU A 6 11.35 10.51 5.34
C LEU A 6 10.97 11.99 5.23
N ARG A 7 9.83 12.26 4.60
CA ARG A 7 9.30 13.62 4.36
C ARG A 7 8.31 14.04 5.44
N ILE A 8 8.19 15.33 5.68
CA ILE A 8 7.26 15.89 6.67
C ILE A 8 5.80 15.55 6.32
N GLY A 9 5.44 15.67 5.05
CA GLY A 9 4.12 15.32 4.54
C GLY A 9 3.76 13.86 4.75
N GLN A 10 4.75 12.96 4.66
CA GLN A 10 4.55 11.53 4.96
C GLN A 10 4.27 11.27 6.44
N ILE A 11 4.84 12.08 7.34
CA ILE A 11 4.54 11.97 8.79
C ILE A 11 3.13 12.49 9.08
N TRP A 12 2.67 13.53 8.38
CA TRP A 12 1.31 14.05 8.54
C TRP A 12 0.23 13.08 8.08
N SER A 13 0.54 12.14 7.19
CA SER A 13 -0.37 11.08 6.77
C SER A 13 -0.34 9.85 7.68
N TRP A 14 0.42 9.84 8.77
CA TRP A 14 0.39 8.72 9.73
C TRP A 14 -0.92 8.72 10.51
N ASP A 15 -1.83 7.81 10.15
CA ASP A 15 -3.06 7.56 10.89
C ASP A 15 -2.82 6.69 12.12
N ASN A 16 -3.50 7.00 13.22
CA ASN A 16 -3.41 6.22 14.46
C ASN A 16 -4.24 4.93 14.33
N PRO A 17 -3.62 3.75 14.18
CA PRO A 17 -4.35 2.50 13.95
C PRO A 17 -4.86 1.87 15.26
N ALA A 18 -5.04 2.65 16.34
CA ALA A 18 -5.52 2.17 17.63
C ALA A 18 -6.79 1.32 17.56
N ARG A 19 -7.65 1.53 16.55
CA ARG A 19 -8.84 0.70 16.30
C ARG A 19 -8.47 -0.73 15.88
N THR A 20 -7.51 -0.90 14.99
CA THR A 20 -7.11 -2.20 14.44
C THR A 20 -6.57 -3.17 15.51
N PHE A 21 -5.91 -2.67 16.56
CA PHE A 21 -5.42 -3.53 17.65
C PHE A 21 -6.48 -3.93 18.66
N GLN A 22 -7.56 -3.16 18.78
CA GLN A 22 -8.69 -3.54 19.63
C GLN A 22 -9.40 -4.76 19.04
N ASP A 23 -9.57 -4.80 17.72
CA ASP A 23 -10.20 -5.93 17.03
C ASP A 23 -9.36 -7.21 17.13
N LEU A 24 -8.01 -7.09 17.07
CA LEU A 24 -7.10 -8.21 17.29
C LEU A 24 -7.20 -8.76 18.72
N SER A 25 -7.26 -7.89 19.74
CA SER A 25 -7.42 -8.31 21.15
C SER A 25 -8.72 -9.09 21.34
N HIS A 26 -9.83 -8.54 20.85
CA HIS A 26 -11.15 -9.17 20.97
C HIS A 26 -11.21 -10.53 20.26
N SER A 27 -10.58 -10.63 19.09
CA SER A 27 -10.52 -11.88 18.34
C SER A 27 -9.68 -12.94 19.06
N ASN A 28 -8.55 -12.55 19.66
CA ASN A 28 -7.69 -13.46 20.43
C ASN A 28 -8.38 -13.94 21.71
N GLU A 29 -9.11 -13.05 22.40
CA GLU A 29 -9.91 -13.39 23.58
C GLU A 29 -11.01 -14.41 23.26
N LYS A 30 -11.73 -14.21 22.14
CA LYS A 30 -12.72 -15.19 21.66
C LYS A 30 -12.08 -16.53 21.32
N PHE A 31 -10.92 -16.52 20.65
CA PHE A 31 -10.20 -17.76 20.33
C PHE A 31 -9.82 -18.52 21.60
N ARG A 32 -9.31 -17.84 22.63
CA ARG A 32 -9.01 -18.45 23.93
C ARG A 32 -10.27 -19.00 24.61
N GLN A 33 -11.39 -18.30 24.52
CA GLN A 33 -12.66 -18.80 25.05
C GLN A 33 -13.06 -20.12 24.38
N TYR A 34 -12.95 -20.22 23.05
CA TYR A 34 -13.23 -21.47 22.35
C TYR A 34 -12.34 -22.64 22.80
N LEU A 35 -11.03 -22.39 23.00
CA LEU A 35 -10.11 -23.42 23.49
C LEU A 35 -10.48 -23.88 24.92
N SER A 36 -10.95 -22.94 25.76
CA SER A 36 -11.45 -23.24 27.10
C SER A 36 -12.75 -24.05 27.05
N ASP A 37 -13.68 -23.67 26.19
CA ASP A 37 -14.97 -24.35 26.03
C ASP A 37 -14.77 -25.78 25.51
N MET A 38 -13.81 -26.01 24.60
CA MET A 38 -13.44 -27.35 24.14
C MET A 38 -13.00 -28.27 25.27
N LEU A 39 -12.24 -27.77 26.25
CA LEU A 39 -11.82 -28.56 27.40
C LEU A 39 -13.01 -28.91 28.30
N VAL A 40 -13.90 -27.94 28.54
CA VAL A 40 -15.13 -28.15 29.34
C VAL A 40 -16.03 -29.19 28.69
N GLU A 41 -16.29 -29.07 27.38
CA GLU A 41 -17.11 -30.04 26.64
C GLU A 41 -16.48 -31.43 26.65
N GLN A 42 -15.14 -31.52 26.57
CA GLN A 42 -14.44 -32.80 26.64
C GLN A 42 -14.54 -33.44 28.03
N ASP A 43 -14.44 -32.66 29.10
CA ASP A 43 -14.64 -33.13 30.47
C ASP A 43 -16.06 -33.66 30.68
N ASP A 44 -17.07 -32.93 30.21
CA ASP A 44 -18.48 -33.37 30.25
C ASP A 44 -18.70 -34.68 29.46
N LEU A 45 -18.08 -34.79 28.27
CA LEU A 45 -18.12 -36.01 27.45
C LEU A 45 -17.48 -37.21 28.15
N ALA A 46 -16.38 -37.00 28.88
CA ALA A 46 -15.67 -38.06 29.58
C ALA A 46 -16.49 -38.70 30.71
N GLU A 47 -17.52 -38.02 31.23
CA GLU A 47 -18.43 -38.60 32.22
C GLU A 47 -19.35 -39.69 31.65
N SER A 48 -19.63 -39.63 30.34
CA SER A 48 -20.61 -40.52 29.68
C SER A 48 -20.02 -41.39 28.58
N TRP A 49 -18.81 -41.09 28.10
CA TRP A 49 -18.12 -41.82 27.04
C TRP A 49 -16.74 -42.29 27.51
N SER A 50 -16.51 -43.60 27.47
CA SER A 50 -15.28 -44.24 27.94
C SER A 50 -14.72 -45.26 26.95
N GLY A 51 -13.45 -45.65 27.16
CA GLY A 51 -12.70 -46.58 26.31
C GLY A 51 -11.73 -45.87 25.35
N ALA A 52 -10.99 -46.66 24.57
CA ALA A 52 -9.86 -46.17 23.77
C ALA A 52 -10.22 -45.03 22.79
N GLY A 53 -11.47 -45.00 22.28
CA GLY A 53 -11.95 -43.90 21.44
C GLY A 53 -12.09 -42.58 22.19
N ALA A 54 -12.62 -42.62 23.42
CA ALA A 54 -12.76 -41.45 24.28
C ALA A 54 -11.38 -40.93 24.73
N GLU A 55 -10.45 -41.83 25.09
CA GLU A 55 -9.06 -41.47 25.43
C GLU A 55 -8.34 -40.81 24.25
N SER A 56 -8.53 -41.32 23.03
CA SER A 56 -7.96 -40.71 21.83
C SER A 56 -8.55 -39.33 21.52
N ALA A 57 -9.86 -39.13 21.74
CA ALA A 57 -10.51 -37.85 21.56
C ALA A 57 -10.05 -36.82 22.62
N ALA A 58 -9.96 -37.22 23.89
CA ALA A 58 -9.45 -36.39 24.97
C ALA A 58 -7.99 -35.97 24.74
N SER A 59 -7.13 -36.92 24.36
CA SER A 59 -5.74 -36.64 24.01
C SER A 59 -5.62 -35.64 22.86
N ARG A 60 -6.53 -35.71 21.89
CA ARG A 60 -6.57 -34.78 20.77
C ARG A 60 -7.00 -33.37 21.21
N VAL A 61 -8.08 -33.25 22.00
CA VAL A 61 -8.54 -31.96 22.53
C VAL A 61 -7.43 -31.28 23.34
N VAL A 62 -6.75 -32.01 24.22
CA VAL A 62 -5.61 -31.47 25.00
C VAL A 62 -4.48 -30.98 24.08
N SER A 63 -4.15 -31.74 23.04
CA SER A 63 -3.13 -31.36 22.06
C SER A 63 -3.53 -30.11 21.27
N GLU A 64 -4.76 -30.03 20.80
CA GLU A 64 -5.28 -28.88 20.04
C GLU A 64 -5.39 -27.62 20.93
N THR A 65 -5.83 -27.76 22.17
CA THR A 65 -5.89 -26.64 23.12
C THR A 65 -4.51 -26.13 23.50
N THR A 66 -3.52 -27.02 23.62
CA THR A 66 -2.13 -26.64 23.87
C THR A 66 -1.55 -25.86 22.68
N ALA A 67 -1.73 -26.39 21.46
CA ALA A 67 -1.33 -25.73 20.22
C ALA A 67 -1.97 -24.35 20.05
N GLY A 68 -3.30 -24.28 20.21
CA GLY A 68 -4.05 -23.04 20.15
C GLY A 68 -3.58 -22.01 21.19
N SER A 69 -3.24 -22.47 22.40
CA SER A 69 -2.74 -21.58 23.46
C SER A 69 -1.38 -20.95 23.10
N HIS A 70 -0.48 -21.69 22.46
CA HIS A 70 0.79 -21.13 21.97
C HIS A 70 0.57 -20.06 20.90
N ILE A 71 -0.31 -20.33 19.94
CA ILE A 71 -0.68 -19.37 18.88
C ILE A 71 -1.29 -18.11 19.50
N ALA A 72 -2.23 -18.26 20.43
CA ALA A 72 -2.88 -17.14 21.11
C ALA A 72 -1.87 -16.30 21.93
N ASN A 73 -0.92 -16.94 22.60
CA ASN A 73 0.14 -16.25 23.33
C ASN A 73 1.03 -15.43 22.38
N GLN A 74 1.38 -15.97 21.22
CA GLN A 74 2.20 -15.26 20.24
C GLN A 74 1.45 -14.06 19.61
N VAL A 75 0.13 -14.18 19.41
CA VAL A 75 -0.71 -13.04 18.99
C VAL A 75 -0.66 -11.91 20.01
N ASP A 76 -0.65 -12.20 21.32
CA ASP A 76 -0.51 -11.17 22.36
C ASP A 76 0.87 -10.50 22.35
N VAL A 77 1.93 -11.25 22.05
CA VAL A 77 3.29 -10.69 21.87
C VAL A 77 3.31 -9.73 20.68
N LEU A 78 2.80 -10.16 19.52
CA LEU A 78 2.71 -9.33 18.32
C LEU A 78 1.91 -8.05 18.58
N ARG A 79 0.75 -8.17 19.24
CA ARG A 79 -0.07 -7.02 19.66
C ARG A 79 0.72 -6.04 20.52
N THR A 80 1.50 -6.54 21.47
CA THR A 80 2.31 -5.72 22.38
C THR A 80 3.39 -4.96 21.62
N VAL A 81 4.10 -5.64 20.71
CA VAL A 81 5.12 -5.02 19.84
C VAL A 81 4.50 -3.92 18.98
N LEU A 82 3.37 -4.18 18.33
CA LEU A 82 2.70 -3.20 17.49
C LEU A 82 2.18 -2.00 18.30
N THR A 83 1.57 -2.24 19.46
CA THR A 83 1.03 -1.18 20.33
C THR A 83 2.14 -0.24 20.80
N ASN A 84 3.25 -0.80 21.31
CA ASN A 84 4.38 -0.01 21.79
C ASN A 84 5.07 0.71 20.63
N GLY A 85 5.34 0.00 19.54
CA GLY A 85 6.03 0.56 18.38
C GLY A 85 5.27 1.72 17.75
N ILE A 86 3.95 1.67 17.75
CA ILE A 86 3.13 2.77 17.23
C ILE A 86 3.15 3.99 18.15
N GLN A 87 3.13 3.79 19.46
CA GLN A 87 3.34 4.91 20.40
C GLN A 87 4.69 5.60 20.17
N GLU A 88 5.76 4.82 19.99
CA GLU A 88 7.09 5.34 19.70
C GLU A 88 7.15 6.07 18.35
N LEU A 89 6.54 5.50 17.31
CA LEU A 89 6.46 6.08 15.98
C LEU A 89 5.73 7.43 16.01
N PHE A 90 4.56 7.50 16.66
CA PHE A 90 3.80 8.74 16.81
C PHE A 90 4.55 9.79 17.63
N ALA A 91 5.27 9.39 18.69
CA ALA A 91 6.09 10.32 19.46
C ALA A 91 7.24 10.91 18.62
N ALA A 92 7.90 10.09 17.80
CA ALA A 92 8.96 10.54 16.90
C ALA A 92 8.42 11.48 15.81
N GLY A 93 7.31 11.11 15.18
CA GLY A 93 6.62 11.94 14.17
C GLY A 93 6.13 13.27 14.75
N SER A 94 5.53 13.25 15.95
CA SER A 94 5.10 14.46 16.65
C SER A 94 6.27 15.39 16.96
N THR A 95 7.45 14.85 17.26
CA THR A 95 8.65 15.65 17.53
C THR A 95 9.13 16.37 16.27
N ALA A 96 9.20 15.67 15.13
CA ALA A 96 9.60 16.27 13.85
C ALA A 96 8.61 17.36 13.40
N THR A 97 7.31 17.09 13.49
CA THR A 97 6.27 18.04 13.10
C THR A 97 6.18 19.25 14.03
N ALA A 98 6.41 19.08 15.33
CA ALA A 98 6.49 20.19 16.28
C ALA A 98 7.68 21.12 15.99
N LYS A 99 8.84 20.55 15.60
CA LYS A 99 10.01 21.34 15.18
C LYS A 99 9.72 22.14 13.92
N ALA A 100 9.16 21.50 12.89
CA ALA A 100 8.79 22.17 11.64
C ALA A 100 7.88 23.38 11.90
N ARG A 101 6.77 23.17 12.64
CA ARG A 101 5.84 24.26 13.02
C ARG A 101 6.52 25.36 13.83
N SER A 102 7.40 24.98 14.78
CA SER A 102 8.13 25.97 15.57
C SER A 102 9.06 26.85 14.71
N PHE A 103 9.65 26.33 13.64
CA PHE A 103 10.47 27.11 12.73
C PHE A 103 9.63 28.01 11.81
N GLU A 104 8.48 27.51 11.35
CA GLU A 104 7.48 28.29 10.62
C GLU A 104 6.94 29.46 11.46
N ASP A 105 6.59 29.21 12.73
CA ASP A 105 6.14 30.22 13.69
C ASP A 105 7.19 31.30 13.96
N GLN A 106 8.47 30.91 13.89
CA GLN A 106 9.58 31.85 13.97
C GLN A 106 9.79 32.64 12.67
N GLY A 107 9.05 32.34 11.59
CA GLY A 107 9.08 33.05 10.31
C GLY A 107 10.10 32.49 9.31
N PHE A 108 10.57 31.26 9.49
CA PHE A 108 11.38 30.55 8.50
C PHE A 108 10.49 29.74 7.56
N GLU A 109 10.93 29.52 6.33
CA GLU A 109 10.24 28.59 5.43
C GLU A 109 10.79 27.17 5.65
N VAL A 110 9.91 26.18 5.72
CA VAL A 110 10.27 24.77 5.87
C VAL A 110 9.78 24.02 4.65
N ASP A 111 10.68 23.32 3.95
CA ASP A 111 10.29 22.42 2.87
C ASP A 111 10.03 21.00 3.39
N ASP A 112 9.36 20.21 2.56
CA ASP A 112 8.95 18.84 2.88
C ASP A 112 10.11 17.87 3.17
N ARG A 113 11.33 18.22 2.75
CA ARG A 113 12.56 17.44 2.98
C ARG A 113 13.23 17.82 4.30
N GLY A 114 12.66 18.76 5.05
CA GLY A 114 13.23 19.26 6.29
C GLY A 114 14.29 20.34 6.10
N ILE A 115 14.37 20.96 4.91
CA ILE A 115 15.26 22.11 4.69
C ILE A 115 14.56 23.38 5.12
N VAL A 116 15.23 24.15 5.97
CA VAL A 116 14.75 25.42 6.51
C VAL A 116 15.46 26.57 5.80
N THR A 117 14.72 27.55 5.30
CA THR A 117 15.26 28.77 4.67
C THR A 117 14.80 30.03 5.39
N ALA A 118 15.50 31.14 5.15
CA ALA A 118 15.19 32.46 5.71
C ALA A 118 14.88 33.50 4.63
N ASN A 119 14.41 33.07 3.46
CA ASN A 119 14.33 33.93 2.27
C ASN A 119 13.39 35.11 2.50
N ALA A 120 12.22 34.88 3.10
CA ALA A 120 11.24 35.90 3.44
C ALA A 120 11.80 36.92 4.46
N LYS A 121 12.51 36.44 5.48
CA LYS A 121 13.13 37.32 6.50
C LYS A 121 14.23 38.19 5.91
N ILE A 122 15.10 37.60 5.08
CA ILE A 122 16.17 38.34 4.38
C ILE A 122 15.57 39.39 3.46
N LYS A 123 14.49 39.05 2.74
CA LYS A 123 13.77 39.98 1.87
C LYS A 123 13.20 41.17 2.67
N GLU A 124 12.67 40.93 3.87
CA GLU A 124 12.15 41.99 4.74
C GLU A 124 13.25 42.88 5.33
N LEU A 125 14.38 42.30 5.74
CA LEU A 125 15.56 43.07 6.18
C LEU A 125 16.08 44.02 5.10
N HIS A 126 16.10 43.58 3.84
CA HIS A 126 16.52 44.44 2.73
C HIS A 126 15.53 45.56 2.41
N ARG A 127 14.26 45.46 2.83
CA ARG A 127 13.28 46.56 2.69
C ARG A 127 13.43 47.64 3.75
N THR A 128 13.96 47.29 4.93
CA THR A 128 13.94 48.15 6.13
C THR A 128 15.31 48.66 6.56
N GLY A 129 16.41 48.00 6.15
CA GLY A 129 17.77 48.31 6.59
C GLY A 129 18.65 49.07 5.59
N THR A 130 19.76 49.62 6.07
CA THR A 130 20.88 50.05 5.22
C THR A 130 21.61 48.83 4.65
N SER A 131 22.17 48.93 3.44
CA SER A 131 22.69 47.78 2.69
C SER A 131 23.70 46.92 3.46
N GLN A 132 24.57 47.55 4.25
CA GLN A 132 25.63 46.85 4.99
C GLN A 132 25.10 46.12 6.23
N ALA A 133 24.21 46.74 7.02
CA ALA A 133 23.61 46.10 8.19
C ALA A 133 22.65 44.96 7.79
N ALA A 134 21.88 45.14 6.71
CA ALA A 134 21.01 44.09 6.17
C ALA A 134 21.81 42.87 5.67
N THR A 135 23.00 43.08 5.11
CA THR A 135 23.86 41.99 4.64
C THR A 135 24.37 41.13 5.80
N THR A 136 24.87 41.75 6.87
CA THR A 136 25.36 41.02 8.06
C THR A 136 24.23 40.23 8.72
N ALA A 137 23.08 40.86 8.96
CA ALA A 137 21.91 40.19 9.54
C ALA A 137 21.36 39.06 8.64
N GLY A 138 21.47 39.21 7.32
CA GLY A 138 21.11 38.15 6.37
C GLY A 138 21.99 36.90 6.49
N PHE A 139 23.30 37.06 6.71
CA PHE A 139 24.19 35.92 6.95
C PHE A 139 23.89 35.20 8.27
N GLU A 140 23.55 35.94 9.33
CA GLU A 140 23.15 35.36 10.61
C GLU A 140 21.86 34.52 10.48
N LEU A 141 20.87 35.03 9.75
CA LEU A 141 19.64 34.30 9.45
C LEU A 141 19.88 33.04 8.60
N MET A 142 20.77 33.09 7.62
CA MET A 142 21.14 31.90 6.84
C MET A 142 21.85 30.85 7.69
N ALA A 143 22.74 31.28 8.59
CA ALA A 143 23.41 30.37 9.52
C ALA A 143 22.41 29.72 10.50
N GLU A 144 21.43 30.48 10.98
CA GLU A 144 20.34 29.98 11.83
C GLU A 144 19.43 28.99 11.08
N ALA A 145 19.03 29.30 9.85
CA ALA A 145 18.25 28.40 8.99
C ALA A 145 19.01 27.08 8.71
N GLY A 146 20.33 27.17 8.49
CA GLY A 146 21.19 25.98 8.37
C GLY A 146 21.19 25.12 9.64
N ARG A 147 21.22 25.75 10.82
CA ARG A 147 21.14 25.04 12.11
C ARG A 147 19.77 24.36 12.30
N TYR A 148 18.68 25.04 11.94
CA TYR A 148 17.33 24.47 11.98
C TYR A 148 17.12 23.33 10.99
N SER A 149 17.73 23.41 9.80
CA SER A 149 17.74 22.30 8.85
C SER A 149 18.38 21.05 9.45
N LEU A 150 19.53 21.18 10.12
CA LEU A 150 20.19 20.04 10.78
C LEU A 150 19.34 19.45 11.91
N GLU A 151 18.69 20.30 12.71
CA GLU A 151 17.80 19.83 13.78
C GLU A 151 16.57 19.08 13.26
N LEU A 152 15.97 19.57 12.16
CA LEU A 152 14.80 18.95 11.55
C LEU A 152 15.17 17.64 10.85
N LEU A 153 16.27 17.62 10.09
CA LEU A 153 16.80 16.41 9.46
C LEU A 153 17.12 15.33 10.49
N ALA A 154 17.69 15.70 11.65
CA ALA A 154 17.94 14.75 12.73
C ALA A 154 16.63 14.16 13.30
N ALA A 155 15.58 14.98 13.43
CA ALA A 155 14.28 14.50 13.90
C ALA A 155 13.59 13.59 12.87
N LEU A 156 13.69 13.92 11.58
CA LEU A 156 13.18 13.09 10.48
C LEU A 156 13.93 11.76 10.39
N GLN A 157 15.26 11.76 10.52
CA GLN A 157 16.06 10.54 10.57
C GLN A 157 15.67 9.67 11.77
N HIS A 158 15.51 10.27 12.96
CA HIS A 158 15.07 9.54 14.13
C HIS A 158 13.70 8.87 13.91
N ALA A 159 12.74 9.59 13.32
CA ALA A 159 11.43 9.02 13.00
C ALA A 159 11.51 7.88 11.97
N ALA A 160 12.39 7.99 10.97
CA ALA A 160 12.64 6.93 9.99
C ALA A 160 13.28 5.68 10.65
N ASP A 161 14.27 5.87 11.52
CA ASP A 161 14.94 4.79 12.24
C ASP A 161 13.97 4.07 13.19
N THR A 162 13.11 4.82 13.88
CA THR A 162 12.03 4.26 14.71
C THR A 162 11.07 3.44 13.86
N ALA A 163 10.61 3.97 12.73
CA ALA A 163 9.73 3.23 11.81
C ALA A 163 10.35 1.91 11.35
N SER A 164 11.62 1.94 10.95
CA SER A 164 12.35 0.74 10.53
C SER A 164 12.50 -0.28 11.66
N THR A 165 12.75 0.18 12.89
CA THR A 165 12.89 -0.67 14.07
C THR A 165 11.57 -1.35 14.41
N VAL A 166 10.47 -0.61 14.41
CA VAL A 166 9.12 -1.12 14.67
C VAL A 166 8.71 -2.14 13.61
N ALA A 167 8.96 -1.84 12.33
CA ALA A 167 8.68 -2.75 11.23
C ALA A 167 9.48 -4.06 11.35
N ALA A 168 10.78 -3.97 11.70
CA ALA A 168 11.62 -5.16 11.90
C ALA A 168 11.13 -6.03 13.06
N ALA A 169 10.76 -5.41 14.19
CA ALA A 169 10.21 -6.13 15.35
C ALA A 169 8.88 -6.83 14.99
N ALA A 170 7.98 -6.14 14.30
CA ALA A 170 6.71 -6.73 13.86
C ALA A 170 6.93 -7.94 12.92
N ARG A 171 7.82 -7.81 11.93
CA ARG A 171 8.15 -8.91 11.00
C ARG A 171 8.73 -10.13 11.73
N ALA A 172 9.58 -9.92 12.73
CA ALA A 172 10.14 -11.01 13.52
C ALA A 172 9.03 -11.80 14.26
N GLU A 173 8.10 -11.11 14.90
CA GLU A 173 6.99 -11.75 15.63
C GLU A 173 5.98 -12.43 14.69
N ILE A 174 5.71 -11.84 13.52
CA ILE A 174 4.89 -12.46 12.46
C ILE A 174 5.54 -13.76 11.99
N SER A 175 6.86 -13.78 11.76
CA SER A 175 7.58 -14.99 11.35
C SER A 175 7.46 -16.11 12.38
N ILE A 176 7.58 -15.78 13.68
CA ILE A 176 7.39 -16.75 14.77
C ILE A 176 5.94 -17.28 14.77
N LEU A 177 4.96 -16.39 14.61
CA LEU A 177 3.55 -16.76 14.56
C LEU A 177 3.25 -17.71 13.39
N SER A 178 3.71 -17.37 12.18
CA SER A 178 3.56 -18.23 11.00
C SER A 178 4.21 -19.60 11.21
N GLY A 179 5.39 -19.64 11.83
CA GLY A 179 6.06 -20.89 12.17
C GLY A 179 5.28 -21.73 13.19
N LEU A 180 4.66 -21.10 14.20
CA LEU A 180 3.78 -21.78 15.16
C LEU A 180 2.55 -22.34 14.47
N VAL A 181 1.86 -21.51 13.68
CA VAL A 181 0.67 -21.92 12.92
C VAL A 181 0.99 -23.10 12.01
N GLN A 182 2.12 -23.08 11.30
CA GLN A 182 2.49 -24.18 10.41
C GLN A 182 2.81 -25.49 11.14
N ARG A 183 3.45 -25.43 12.32
CA ARG A 183 3.82 -26.61 13.10
C ARG A 183 2.67 -27.19 13.91
N GLU A 184 1.80 -26.32 14.41
CA GLU A 184 0.86 -26.67 15.47
C GLU A 184 -0.60 -26.69 14.99
N SER A 185 -0.91 -26.14 13.80
CA SER A 185 -2.24 -26.29 13.21
C SER A 185 -2.45 -27.72 12.70
N PRO A 186 -3.62 -28.34 12.96
CA PRO A 186 -3.91 -29.67 12.45
C PRO A 186 -3.90 -29.71 10.92
N ALA A 187 -3.37 -30.82 10.37
CA ALA A 187 -3.35 -31.08 8.93
C ALA A 187 -4.76 -31.00 8.33
N LYS A 188 -4.86 -30.49 7.11
CA LYS A 188 -6.13 -30.22 6.40
C LYS A 188 -7.09 -31.43 6.36
N ALA A 189 -6.56 -32.65 6.42
CA ALA A 189 -7.31 -33.91 6.37
C ALA A 189 -7.96 -34.33 7.71
N ASP A 190 -7.54 -33.78 8.85
CA ASP A 190 -7.98 -34.18 10.19
C ASP A 190 -8.87 -33.12 10.89
N ARG A 191 -9.22 -32.05 10.17
CA ARG A 191 -10.06 -30.97 10.70
C ARG A 191 -11.50 -31.47 10.91
N PRO A 192 -12.12 -31.29 12.09
CA PRO A 192 -13.57 -31.46 12.22
C PRO A 192 -14.27 -30.36 11.41
N PRO A 193 -15.54 -30.53 11.02
CA PRO A 193 -16.30 -29.55 10.23
C PRO A 193 -16.47 -28.16 10.86
N LEU A 194 -15.98 -27.95 12.09
CA LEU A 194 -16.14 -26.72 12.87
C LEU A 194 -14.91 -25.79 12.82
N LEU A 195 -13.80 -26.18 12.19
CA LEU A 195 -12.63 -25.31 11.99
C LEU A 195 -12.67 -24.59 10.62
N ASN A 196 -13.69 -23.76 10.42
CA ASN A 196 -13.70 -22.75 9.35
C ASN A 196 -12.98 -21.45 9.75
N PHE A 197 -12.49 -21.32 11.00
CA PHE A 197 -11.92 -20.06 11.50
C PHE A 197 -10.55 -19.68 10.92
N VAL A 198 -9.72 -20.65 10.52
CA VAL A 198 -8.44 -20.35 9.84
C VAL A 198 -8.67 -19.96 8.38
N ASP A 199 -9.69 -20.54 7.73
CA ASP A 199 -10.09 -20.20 6.36
C ASP A 199 -10.80 -18.82 6.31
N ILE A 200 -11.51 -18.45 7.38
CA ILE A 200 -12.03 -17.08 7.56
C ILE A 200 -10.87 -16.09 7.68
N GLY A 201 -9.75 -16.44 8.35
CA GLY A 201 -8.58 -15.56 8.46
C GLY A 201 -7.94 -15.25 7.11
N ASP A 202 -7.61 -16.27 6.31
CA ASP A 202 -7.01 -16.09 4.98
C ASP A 202 -8.00 -15.49 3.99
N THR A 203 -9.27 -15.91 4.04
CA THR A 203 -10.32 -15.35 3.17
C THR A 203 -10.61 -13.89 3.52
N LYS A 204 -10.75 -13.54 4.81
CA LYS A 204 -10.92 -12.14 5.23
C LYS A 204 -9.70 -11.30 4.96
N LEU A 205 -8.49 -11.84 5.10
CA LEU A 205 -7.26 -11.15 4.73
C LEU A 205 -7.19 -10.89 3.22
N SER A 206 -7.59 -11.87 2.40
CA SER A 206 -7.64 -11.73 0.94
C SER A 206 -8.72 -10.72 0.50
N GLU A 207 -9.92 -10.76 1.09
CA GLU A 207 -10.99 -9.77 0.90
C GLU A 207 -10.57 -8.35 1.37
N PHE A 208 -9.80 -8.26 2.44
CA PHE A 208 -9.21 -7.02 2.92
C PHE A 208 -8.18 -6.49 1.92
N ARG A 209 -7.26 -7.34 1.43
CA ARG A 209 -6.29 -6.97 0.38
C ARG A 209 -7.00 -6.47 -0.88
N PHE A 210 -8.11 -7.10 -1.29
CA PHE A 210 -8.95 -6.63 -2.40
C PHE A 210 -9.42 -5.19 -2.18
N THR A 211 -10.09 -4.95 -1.03
CA THR A 211 -10.70 -3.65 -0.72
C THR A 211 -9.67 -2.55 -0.53
N GLU A 212 -8.57 -2.85 0.16
CA GLU A 212 -7.51 -1.88 0.43
C GLU A 212 -6.67 -1.57 -0.81
N THR A 213 -6.44 -2.54 -1.69
CA THR A 213 -5.74 -2.30 -2.96
C THR A 213 -6.58 -1.41 -3.87
N GLU A 214 -7.89 -1.66 -3.93
CA GLU A 214 -8.82 -0.80 -4.68
C GLU A 214 -8.79 0.64 -4.16
N LYS A 215 -8.87 0.83 -2.83
CA LYS A 215 -8.76 2.15 -2.22
C LYS A 215 -7.41 2.81 -2.53
N TYR A 216 -6.31 2.10 -2.33
CA TYR A 216 -4.97 2.61 -2.55
C TYR A 216 -4.78 3.07 -4.00
N ILE A 217 -5.16 2.25 -4.96
CA ILE A 217 -4.99 2.57 -6.38
C ILE A 217 -5.92 3.70 -6.82
N TYR A 218 -7.13 3.79 -6.26
CA TYR A 218 -7.98 4.97 -6.46
C TYR A 218 -7.28 6.25 -5.98
N ASP A 219 -6.76 6.26 -4.75
CA ASP A 219 -6.08 7.42 -4.17
C ASP A 219 -4.82 7.80 -4.99
N GLU A 220 -4.05 6.81 -5.46
CA GLU A 220 -2.90 7.00 -6.37
C GLU A 220 -3.31 7.61 -7.71
N MET A 221 -4.35 7.09 -8.37
CA MET A 221 -4.84 7.65 -9.64
C MET A 221 -5.25 9.11 -9.46
N MET A 222 -6.03 9.43 -8.42
CA MET A 222 -6.51 10.79 -8.19
C MET A 222 -5.37 11.76 -7.84
N THR A 223 -4.34 11.27 -7.13
CA THR A 223 -3.13 12.04 -6.84
C THR A 223 -2.34 12.31 -8.12
N ASN A 224 -2.06 11.25 -8.90
CA ASN A 224 -1.24 11.33 -10.11
C ASN A 224 -1.90 12.14 -11.22
N LEU A 225 -3.24 12.14 -11.32
CA LEU A 225 -3.99 13.03 -12.22
C LEU A 225 -3.62 14.51 -12.06
N THR A 226 -3.23 14.92 -10.86
CA THR A 226 -2.86 16.32 -10.55
C THR A 226 -1.35 16.54 -10.52
N SER A 227 -0.55 15.51 -10.82
CA SER A 227 0.90 15.61 -10.80
C SER A 227 1.42 16.45 -11.97
N LYS A 228 2.65 16.95 -11.79
CA LYS A 228 3.36 17.65 -12.87
C LYS A 228 3.67 16.71 -14.04
N ASP A 229 3.86 15.43 -13.77
CA ASP A 229 4.19 14.44 -14.81
C ASP A 229 3.02 14.25 -15.78
N VAL A 230 1.78 14.10 -15.27
CA VAL A 230 0.58 14.06 -16.12
C VAL A 230 0.38 15.36 -16.89
N ALA A 231 0.57 16.51 -16.24
CA ALA A 231 0.45 17.81 -16.90
C ALA A 231 1.50 18.00 -18.02
N ASN A 232 2.75 17.63 -17.78
CA ASN A 232 3.83 17.70 -18.77
C ASN A 232 3.57 16.76 -19.95
N MET A 233 3.19 15.51 -19.70
CA MET A 233 2.90 14.55 -20.74
C MET A 233 1.67 14.97 -21.57
N SER A 234 0.63 15.50 -20.92
CA SER A 234 -0.54 16.06 -21.59
C SER A 234 -0.15 17.25 -22.48
N GLU A 235 0.70 18.17 -22.01
CA GLU A 235 1.22 19.27 -22.83
C GLU A 235 2.03 18.76 -24.03
N LEU A 236 2.86 17.74 -23.85
CA LEU A 236 3.64 17.12 -24.93
C LEU A 236 2.75 16.42 -25.98
N ASN A 237 1.64 15.82 -25.55
CA ASN A 237 0.71 15.11 -26.41
C ASN A 237 -0.35 16.02 -27.08
N GLU A 238 -0.83 17.04 -26.38
CA GLU A 238 -1.96 17.89 -26.81
C GLU A 238 -1.53 19.30 -27.22
N GLY A 239 -0.36 19.75 -26.79
CA GLY A 239 0.17 21.08 -27.06
C GLY A 239 0.31 21.36 -28.56
N ARG A 240 -0.46 22.32 -29.05
CA ARG A 240 -0.08 23.12 -30.23
C ARG A 240 0.05 24.56 -29.80
N HIS A 241 1.28 25.03 -29.68
CA HIS A 241 1.54 26.46 -29.59
C HIS A 241 1.61 27.08 -30.99
N TRP A 242 1.18 28.33 -31.10
CA TRP A 242 1.13 29.05 -32.38
C TRP A 242 2.52 29.24 -33.05
N TYR A 243 3.62 29.11 -32.29
CA TYR A 243 4.99 29.12 -32.81
C TYR A 243 5.48 27.74 -33.32
N GLU A 244 4.71 26.67 -33.12
CA GLU A 244 5.03 25.31 -33.56
C GLU A 244 4.50 24.96 -34.96
N LEU A 245 3.73 25.85 -35.58
CA LEU A 245 3.54 25.86 -37.04
C LEU A 245 4.87 26.04 -37.81
N ALA A 246 5.96 26.37 -37.10
CA ALA A 246 7.31 26.53 -37.63
C ALA A 246 8.29 25.37 -37.29
N SER A 247 7.92 24.38 -36.45
CA SER A 247 8.81 23.27 -36.09
C SER A 247 8.48 21.99 -36.88
N GLN A 248 9.51 21.29 -37.36
CA GLN A 248 9.38 20.24 -38.39
C GLN A 248 9.18 18.81 -37.86
N ASN A 249 8.91 18.56 -36.56
CA ASN A 249 8.84 17.17 -36.06
C ASN A 249 7.86 16.96 -34.89
N PRO A 250 6.55 16.84 -35.15
CA PRO A 250 5.56 16.46 -34.13
C PRO A 250 5.85 15.10 -33.46
N ASP A 251 6.54 14.18 -34.15
CA ASP A 251 6.87 12.84 -33.63
C ASP A 251 7.78 12.87 -32.39
N ALA A 252 8.67 13.86 -32.26
CA ALA A 252 9.63 13.93 -31.16
C ALA A 252 8.98 14.19 -29.79
N ARG A 253 7.86 14.95 -29.75
CA ARG A 253 7.16 15.27 -28.50
C ARG A 253 6.34 14.11 -27.97
N HIS A 254 5.63 13.43 -28.87
CA HIS A 254 4.95 12.19 -28.53
C HIS A 254 5.96 11.15 -28.04
N ILE A 255 7.12 11.01 -28.70
CA ILE A 255 8.19 10.12 -28.20
C ILE A 255 8.66 10.53 -26.79
N ALA A 256 8.83 11.83 -26.51
CA ALA A 256 9.23 12.30 -25.18
C ALA A 256 8.18 11.96 -24.10
N ALA A 257 6.90 12.19 -24.38
CA ALA A 257 5.83 11.80 -23.47
C ALA A 257 5.83 10.29 -23.21
N LYS A 258 6.04 9.47 -24.25
CA LYS A 258 6.12 8.01 -24.12
C LYS A 258 7.27 7.58 -23.21
N VAL A 259 8.45 8.21 -23.35
CA VAL A 259 9.61 7.94 -22.49
C VAL A 259 9.33 8.34 -21.04
N GLU A 260 8.69 9.48 -20.80
CA GLU A 260 8.31 9.93 -19.46
C GLU A 260 7.34 8.93 -18.81
N PHE A 261 6.29 8.53 -19.53
CA PHE A 261 5.33 7.51 -19.07
C PHE A 261 6.03 6.19 -18.75
N MET A 262 6.88 5.69 -19.65
CA MET A 262 7.64 4.45 -19.45
C MET A 262 8.56 4.52 -18.23
N ASN A 263 9.21 5.65 -17.97
CA ASN A 263 10.07 5.82 -16.79
C ASN A 263 9.30 5.79 -15.46
N LEU A 264 8.02 6.19 -15.48
CA LEU A 264 7.16 6.16 -14.30
C LEU A 264 6.66 4.74 -14.01
N VAL A 265 6.27 3.99 -15.04
CA VAL A 265 5.65 2.65 -14.90
C VAL A 265 6.64 1.48 -14.94
N GLN A 266 7.90 1.71 -15.33
CA GLN A 266 8.94 0.68 -15.33
C GLN A 266 9.20 0.15 -13.92
N THR A 267 9.78 -1.05 -13.82
CA THR A 267 10.24 -1.62 -12.55
C THR A 267 11.03 -0.61 -11.70
N GLY A 268 10.56 -0.34 -10.48
CA GLY A 268 11.15 0.62 -9.53
C GLY A 268 10.88 2.10 -9.84
N GLY A 269 10.06 2.39 -10.85
CA GLY A 269 9.53 3.73 -11.12
C GLY A 269 8.47 4.14 -10.10
N ASP A 270 8.13 5.43 -10.08
CA ASP A 270 7.22 6.01 -9.09
C ASP A 270 5.79 5.43 -9.19
N TRP A 271 5.39 4.93 -10.37
CA TRP A 271 4.09 4.29 -10.61
C TRP A 271 4.21 2.76 -10.70
N ASP A 272 5.35 2.16 -10.33
CA ASP A 272 5.44 0.71 -10.20
C ASP A 272 4.82 0.25 -8.89
N HIS A 273 3.50 0.04 -8.93
CA HIS A 273 2.75 -0.39 -7.74
C HIS A 273 3.01 -1.85 -7.40
N LYS A 274 3.64 -2.66 -8.27
CA LYS A 274 3.72 -4.11 -8.06
C LYS A 274 4.54 -4.43 -6.81
N TRP A 275 5.75 -3.89 -6.69
CA TRP A 275 6.57 -4.09 -5.48
C TRP A 275 6.00 -3.34 -4.27
N GLN A 276 5.35 -2.18 -4.47
CA GLN A 276 4.72 -1.42 -3.38
C GLN A 276 3.59 -2.23 -2.73
N LEU A 277 2.75 -2.89 -3.53
CA LEU A 277 1.69 -3.78 -3.07
C LEU A 277 2.25 -5.06 -2.44
N GLN A 278 3.32 -5.63 -3.00
CA GLN A 278 4.04 -6.76 -2.40
C GLN A 278 4.59 -6.42 -1.02
N GLU A 279 5.25 -5.26 -0.88
CA GLU A 279 5.78 -4.79 0.41
C GLU A 279 4.64 -4.46 1.40
N LYS A 280 3.60 -3.77 0.93
CA LYS A 280 2.45 -3.35 1.75
C LYS A 280 1.71 -4.53 2.37
N PHE A 281 1.57 -5.63 1.63
CA PHE A 281 0.77 -6.79 2.06
C PHE A 281 1.59 -8.04 2.38
N GLY A 282 2.91 -7.97 2.27
CA GLY A 282 3.82 -9.10 2.50
C GLY A 282 3.56 -10.26 1.54
N LEU A 283 3.42 -9.98 0.24
CA LEU A 283 3.10 -11.00 -0.76
C LEU A 283 4.38 -11.76 -1.14
N GLU A 284 4.46 -13.06 -0.81
CA GLU A 284 5.67 -13.87 -1.00
C GLU A 284 5.47 -15.04 -1.96
N THR A 285 4.24 -15.56 -2.08
CA THR A 285 3.93 -16.76 -2.84
C THR A 285 2.90 -16.53 -3.94
N GLY A 286 2.82 -17.44 -4.91
CA GLY A 286 1.92 -17.29 -6.07
C GLY A 286 0.43 -17.16 -5.72
N GLU A 287 -0.01 -17.68 -4.57
CA GLU A 287 -1.39 -17.54 -4.09
C GLU A 287 -1.63 -16.18 -3.41
N ASP A 288 -0.60 -15.54 -2.85
CA ASP A 288 -0.70 -14.21 -2.27
C ASP A 288 -1.05 -13.15 -3.31
N PHE A 289 -0.69 -13.39 -4.58
CA PHE A 289 -0.95 -12.48 -5.68
C PHE A 289 -2.41 -12.45 -6.13
N TYR A 290 -3.30 -13.25 -5.54
CA TYR A 290 -4.73 -13.27 -5.88
C TYR A 290 -5.60 -12.83 -4.70
N PHE A 291 -6.40 -11.79 -4.92
CA PHE A 291 -7.29 -11.22 -3.92
C PHE A 291 -8.73 -11.65 -4.19
N LYS A 292 -9.38 -12.21 -3.16
CA LYS A 292 -10.77 -12.68 -3.21
C LYS A 292 -11.74 -11.50 -3.23
N ASP A 293 -12.66 -11.53 -4.17
CA ASP A 293 -13.77 -10.57 -4.24
C ASP A 293 -14.75 -10.87 -3.09
N PRO A 294 -15.01 -9.91 -2.17
CA PRO A 294 -15.92 -10.15 -1.04
C PRO A 294 -17.38 -10.35 -1.46
N SER A 295 -17.73 -10.04 -2.72
CA SER A 295 -19.10 -10.12 -3.23
C SER A 295 -19.37 -11.35 -4.11
N GLN A 296 -18.34 -12.04 -4.59
CA GLN A 296 -18.46 -13.10 -5.61
C GLN A 296 -17.44 -14.22 -5.39
N ASP A 297 -17.75 -15.45 -5.84
CA ASP A 297 -16.88 -16.63 -5.74
C ASP A 297 -15.74 -16.60 -6.79
N ARG A 298 -14.91 -15.56 -6.71
CA ARG A 298 -13.78 -15.30 -7.62
C ARG A 298 -12.65 -14.57 -6.92
N ALA A 299 -11.44 -14.75 -7.44
CA ALA A 299 -10.26 -14.01 -7.03
C ALA A 299 -9.55 -13.44 -8.25
N VAL A 300 -8.91 -12.28 -8.07
CA VAL A 300 -8.24 -11.55 -9.14
C VAL A 300 -6.79 -11.27 -8.80
N SER A 301 -5.91 -11.32 -9.79
CA SER A 301 -4.51 -10.96 -9.65
C SER A 301 -4.37 -9.50 -9.27
N TYR A 302 -3.52 -9.19 -8.28
CA TYR A 302 -3.28 -7.80 -7.86
C TYR A 302 -2.68 -6.92 -8.98
N ASP A 303 -2.11 -7.50 -10.02
CA ASP A 303 -1.57 -6.78 -11.18
C ASP A 303 -2.66 -5.98 -11.93
N ILE A 304 -3.92 -6.43 -11.87
CA ILE A 304 -5.02 -5.76 -12.59
C ILE A 304 -5.21 -4.32 -12.17
N TYR A 305 -4.96 -3.99 -10.89
CA TYR A 305 -5.19 -2.65 -10.37
C TYR A 305 -4.15 -1.68 -10.93
N SER A 306 -2.89 -2.10 -11.01
CA SER A 306 -1.82 -1.32 -11.65
C SER A 306 -2.14 -1.06 -13.12
N ASN A 307 -2.63 -2.06 -13.85
CA ASN A 307 -2.99 -1.91 -15.26
C ASN A 307 -4.18 -0.96 -15.46
N ILE A 308 -5.19 -1.01 -14.59
CA ILE A 308 -6.31 -0.04 -14.62
C ILE A 308 -5.77 1.37 -14.35
N HIS A 309 -4.86 1.55 -13.39
CA HIS A 309 -4.19 2.83 -13.14
C HIS A 309 -3.47 3.33 -14.40
N TYR A 310 -2.64 2.51 -15.02
CA TYR A 310 -1.89 2.88 -16.23
C TYR A 310 -2.79 3.32 -17.37
N GLY A 311 -3.91 2.60 -17.58
CA GLY A 311 -4.93 2.99 -18.53
C GLY A 311 -5.54 4.36 -18.22
N TYR A 312 -5.89 4.58 -16.95
CA TYR A 312 -6.58 5.80 -16.50
C TYR A 312 -5.67 7.04 -16.53
N VAL A 313 -4.51 7.01 -15.88
CA VAL A 313 -3.59 8.16 -15.85
C VAL A 313 -2.87 8.36 -17.18
N GLY A 314 -2.64 7.29 -17.94
CA GLY A 314 -2.12 7.37 -19.30
C GLY A 314 -3.09 8.07 -20.25
N ARG A 315 -4.39 7.77 -20.14
CA ARG A 315 -5.43 8.47 -20.91
C ARG A 315 -5.50 9.95 -20.54
N ALA A 316 -5.36 10.27 -19.25
CA ALA A 316 -5.28 11.65 -18.75
C ALA A 316 -4.04 12.41 -19.25
N SER A 317 -2.95 11.68 -19.51
CA SER A 317 -1.71 12.23 -20.06
C SER A 317 -1.80 12.50 -21.58
N GLY A 318 -2.98 12.33 -22.20
CA GLY A 318 -3.22 12.61 -23.62
C GLY A 318 -2.89 11.45 -24.57
N PHE A 319 -2.57 10.26 -24.06
CA PHE A 319 -2.37 9.08 -24.92
C PHE A 319 -3.71 8.51 -25.39
N ASP A 320 -3.74 7.96 -26.60
CA ASP A 320 -4.83 7.10 -27.06
C ASP A 320 -4.71 5.68 -26.46
N THR A 321 -5.85 5.01 -26.29
CA THR A 321 -5.90 3.67 -25.68
C THR A 321 -5.04 2.62 -26.42
N PRO A 322 -5.06 2.54 -27.77
CA PRO A 322 -4.15 1.64 -28.49
C PRO A 322 -2.67 1.88 -28.21
N THR A 323 -2.24 3.15 -28.10
CA THR A 323 -0.87 3.51 -27.72
C THR A 323 -0.53 3.03 -26.32
N LEU A 324 -1.42 3.17 -25.34
CA LEU A 324 -1.21 2.68 -23.98
C LEU A 324 -1.08 1.16 -23.91
N ILE A 325 -1.98 0.44 -24.59
CA ILE A 325 -1.93 -1.02 -24.73
C ILE A 325 -0.61 -1.44 -25.38
N SER A 326 -0.12 -0.67 -26.36
CA SER A 326 1.17 -0.98 -26.99
C SER A 326 2.35 -0.94 -26.00
N PHE A 327 2.29 -0.11 -24.94
CA PHE A 327 3.34 -0.08 -23.91
C PHE A 327 3.33 -1.29 -23.00
N ALA A 328 2.15 -1.78 -22.60
CA ALA A 328 2.05 -3.05 -21.89
C ALA A 328 2.58 -4.22 -22.73
N ASN A 329 2.39 -4.15 -24.06
CA ASN A 329 2.84 -5.14 -25.04
C ASN A 329 4.34 -5.08 -25.42
N LEU A 330 5.13 -4.12 -24.92
CA LEU A 330 6.56 -3.96 -25.30
C LEU A 330 7.51 -5.01 -24.69
N GLY A 331 7.01 -5.98 -23.93
CA GLY A 331 7.63 -7.27 -23.57
C GLY A 331 9.13 -7.44 -23.80
N ASP A 332 9.97 -6.77 -22.99
CA ASP A 332 11.43 -7.04 -22.92
C ASP A 332 12.01 -6.83 -21.51
N GLY A 333 11.21 -7.13 -20.47
CA GLY A 333 11.66 -7.10 -19.06
C GLY A 333 11.30 -5.84 -18.25
N VAL A 334 10.46 -4.95 -18.80
CA VAL A 334 9.99 -3.72 -18.12
C VAL A 334 8.59 -3.88 -17.51
N THR A 335 7.70 -4.70 -18.09
CA THR A 335 6.29 -4.83 -17.63
C THR A 335 5.75 -6.27 -17.48
N GLY A 336 6.56 -7.31 -17.74
CA GLY A 336 6.12 -8.72 -17.68
C GLY A 336 5.60 -9.25 -19.03
N THR A 337 5.16 -10.52 -19.05
CA THR A 337 4.62 -11.18 -20.25
C THR A 337 3.15 -10.79 -20.39
N ASN A 338 2.81 -9.96 -21.37
CA ASN A 338 1.44 -9.44 -21.56
C ASN A 338 0.47 -10.56 -21.97
N ASP A 339 -0.69 -10.63 -21.32
CA ASP A 339 -1.80 -11.49 -21.74
C ASP A 339 -3.12 -10.69 -21.87
N SER A 340 -4.18 -11.33 -22.36
CA SER A 340 -5.46 -10.66 -22.61
C SER A 340 -6.08 -10.00 -21.35
N GLY A 341 -5.68 -10.41 -20.13
CA GLY A 341 -6.15 -9.79 -18.90
C GLY A 341 -5.58 -8.37 -18.72
N ASP A 342 -4.31 -8.17 -19.05
CA ASP A 342 -3.66 -6.86 -18.96
C ASP A 342 -4.31 -5.85 -19.91
N ASP A 343 -4.58 -6.27 -21.15
CA ASP A 343 -5.29 -5.47 -22.14
C ASP A 343 -6.71 -5.08 -21.66
N ILE A 344 -7.46 -6.02 -21.06
CA ILE A 344 -8.79 -5.75 -20.48
C ILE A 344 -8.70 -4.68 -19.39
N SER A 345 -7.79 -4.85 -18.43
CA SER A 345 -7.60 -3.91 -17.32
C SER A 345 -7.22 -2.51 -17.80
N MET A 346 -6.28 -2.40 -18.74
CA MET A 346 -5.89 -1.11 -19.30
C MET A 346 -7.04 -0.44 -20.06
N ASN A 347 -7.80 -1.20 -20.84
CA ASN A 347 -8.97 -0.69 -21.56
C ASN A 347 -10.02 -0.13 -20.59
N ILE A 348 -10.27 -0.84 -19.48
CA ILE A 348 -11.19 -0.36 -18.42
C ILE A 348 -10.68 0.95 -17.82
N GLY A 349 -9.39 1.04 -17.49
CA GLY A 349 -8.79 2.28 -16.98
C GLY A 349 -8.99 3.46 -17.92
N ALA A 350 -8.68 3.28 -19.21
CA ALA A 350 -8.88 4.32 -20.21
C ALA A 350 -10.36 4.71 -20.36
N ALA A 351 -11.26 3.72 -20.38
CA ALA A 351 -12.70 3.95 -20.49
C ALA A 351 -13.28 4.69 -19.28
N LEU A 352 -12.78 4.41 -18.07
CA LEU A 352 -13.14 5.14 -16.85
C LEU A 352 -12.76 6.62 -16.97
N TYR A 353 -11.56 6.93 -17.47
CA TYR A 353 -11.15 8.32 -17.69
C TYR A 353 -11.99 9.00 -18.77
N ASP A 354 -12.22 8.34 -19.91
CA ASP A 354 -13.05 8.89 -20.99
C ASP A 354 -14.48 9.19 -20.51
N LYS A 355 -15.00 8.39 -19.56
CA LYS A 355 -16.36 8.53 -19.04
C LYS A 355 -16.48 9.58 -17.93
N TYR A 356 -15.52 9.62 -17.00
CA TYR A 356 -15.65 10.40 -15.76
C TYR A 356 -14.62 11.53 -15.63
N GLY A 357 -13.52 11.47 -16.39
CA GLY A 357 -12.38 12.40 -16.28
C GLY A 357 -11.88 12.52 -14.84
N SER A 358 -11.44 13.71 -14.45
CA SER A 358 -10.96 13.98 -13.08
C SER A 358 -12.03 13.93 -11.98
N ASN A 359 -13.29 13.60 -12.31
CA ASN A 359 -14.40 13.58 -11.35
C ASN A 359 -14.85 12.15 -11.00
N MET A 360 -14.08 11.13 -11.38
CA MET A 360 -14.38 9.75 -11.02
C MET A 360 -14.47 9.59 -9.50
N THR A 361 -15.53 8.94 -9.03
CA THR A 361 -15.67 8.57 -7.61
C THR A 361 -15.10 7.17 -7.35
N GLN A 362 -14.81 6.88 -6.09
CA GLN A 362 -14.34 5.54 -5.70
C GLN A 362 -15.36 4.44 -6.04
N GLU A 363 -16.66 4.72 -5.93
CA GLU A 363 -17.73 3.78 -6.31
C GLU A 363 -17.76 3.50 -7.82
N GLN A 364 -17.46 4.51 -8.65
CA GLN A 364 -17.33 4.35 -10.09
C GLN A 364 -16.07 3.56 -10.45
N PHE A 365 -14.98 3.76 -9.72
CA PHE A 365 -13.78 2.94 -9.86
C PHE A 365 -14.04 1.47 -9.50
N HIS A 366 -14.69 1.22 -8.36
CA HIS A 366 -15.12 -0.12 -7.96
C HIS A 366 -15.93 -0.80 -9.07
N THR A 367 -16.89 -0.07 -9.66
CA THR A 367 -17.68 -0.57 -10.79
C THR A 367 -16.79 -0.96 -11.98
N GLY A 368 -15.77 -0.16 -12.30
CA GLY A 368 -14.80 -0.49 -13.33
C GLY A 368 -13.98 -1.73 -13.01
N VAL A 369 -13.51 -1.91 -11.78
CA VAL A 369 -12.81 -3.13 -11.34
C VAL A 369 -13.71 -4.36 -11.53
N GLN A 370 -14.97 -4.27 -11.11
CA GLN A 370 -15.96 -5.33 -11.27
C GLN A 370 -16.24 -5.65 -12.75
N GLU A 371 -16.30 -4.64 -13.62
CA GLU A 371 -16.43 -4.78 -15.08
C GLU A 371 -15.20 -5.47 -15.70
N ALA A 372 -13.99 -5.11 -15.28
CA ALA A 372 -12.75 -5.75 -15.74
C ALA A 372 -12.77 -7.25 -15.42
N MET A 373 -13.07 -7.60 -14.16
CA MET A 373 -13.19 -8.98 -13.72
C MET A 373 -14.27 -9.75 -14.50
N GLN A 374 -15.42 -9.13 -14.74
CA GLN A 374 -16.49 -9.76 -15.52
C GLN A 374 -16.06 -10.04 -16.98
N GLN A 375 -15.33 -9.12 -17.61
CA GLN A 375 -14.80 -9.34 -18.97
C GLN A 375 -13.75 -10.44 -19.00
N MET A 376 -12.88 -10.50 -18.00
CA MET A 376 -11.90 -11.58 -17.87
C MET A 376 -12.58 -12.95 -17.70
N GLU A 377 -13.61 -13.05 -16.85
CA GLU A 377 -14.36 -14.30 -16.69
C GLU A 377 -15.06 -14.72 -18.00
N ALA A 378 -15.61 -13.76 -18.74
CA ALA A 378 -16.21 -14.03 -20.04
C ALA A 378 -15.17 -14.56 -21.03
N GLY A 379 -13.97 -13.97 -21.05
CA GLY A 379 -12.84 -14.43 -21.87
C GLY A 379 -12.38 -15.86 -21.53
N VAL A 380 -12.26 -16.17 -20.23
CA VAL A 380 -11.96 -17.54 -19.79
C VAL A 380 -13.03 -18.53 -20.26
N LEU A 381 -14.31 -18.16 -20.18
CA LEU A 381 -15.42 -18.99 -20.64
C LEU A 381 -15.46 -19.17 -22.17
N SER A 382 -14.96 -18.21 -22.94
CA SER A 382 -14.78 -18.34 -24.40
C SER A 382 -13.52 -19.09 -24.82
N GLY A 383 -12.67 -19.48 -23.87
CA GLY A 383 -11.45 -20.26 -24.11
C GLY A 383 -10.18 -19.43 -24.24
N ASP A 384 -10.20 -18.15 -23.88
CA ASP A 384 -9.01 -17.31 -23.85
C ASP A 384 -8.12 -17.70 -22.65
N ASN A 385 -6.81 -17.63 -22.82
CA ASN A 385 -5.85 -17.88 -21.75
C ASN A 385 -5.65 -16.62 -20.91
N ILE A 386 -6.58 -16.36 -19.97
CA ILE A 386 -6.51 -15.24 -19.03
C ILE A 386 -6.13 -15.79 -17.65
N THR A 387 -4.99 -15.37 -17.13
CA THR A 387 -4.44 -15.91 -15.88
C THR A 387 -4.80 -15.07 -14.65
N GLN A 388 -5.27 -13.84 -14.86
CA GLN A 388 -5.54 -12.84 -13.82
C GLN A 388 -6.82 -13.11 -13.05
N ILE A 389 -7.70 -14.01 -13.49
CA ILE A 389 -8.94 -14.32 -12.78
C ILE A 389 -9.08 -15.81 -12.52
N ARG A 390 -9.56 -16.15 -11.31
CA ARG A 390 -9.75 -17.53 -10.87
C ARG A 390 -11.07 -17.66 -10.12
N ARG A 391 -11.70 -18.84 -10.21
CA ARG A 391 -12.80 -19.22 -9.31
C ARG A 391 -12.26 -19.81 -8.02
N THR A 392 -12.89 -19.50 -6.89
CA THR A 392 -12.34 -19.78 -5.54
C THR A 392 -12.89 -21.05 -4.88
N ARG A 393 -13.52 -21.96 -5.65
CA ARG A 393 -14.16 -23.19 -5.15
C ARG A 393 -13.30 -24.04 -4.22
#